data_AF-A0A9W6SLJ6-F1
#
_entry.id   AF-A0A9W6SLJ6-F1
#
_cell.length_a   1.000
_cell.length_b   1.000
_cell.length_c   1.000
_cell.angle_alpha   90.00
_cell.angle_beta   90.00
_cell.angle_gamma   90.00
#
_symmetry.space_group_name_H-M   'P 1'
#
loop_
_entity.id
_entity.type
_entity.pdbx_description
1 polymer ?
#
loop_
_entity_poly.entity_id
_entity_poly.type
_entity_poly.pdbx_seq_one_letter_code
_entity_poly.pdbx_strand_id
1 'polypeptide(L)'
;MIRKRLLAIAAMAAMAFGTVLAGAGPAQAAATWEENYAVQASTTPSSCTYTTYYNACVQPTGELLWIKDKVKDGHRVNLSWRDMDSERGGICYNTIGVDGGWAYCNKEFAEGHRINWRVEYHDSKGNRLFSDWRVTVV
;
A
#
# COMPACT_ATOMS: atom_id res chain seq x y z
N MET A 1 -23.56 -40.14 -78.59
CA MET A 1 -24.24 -40.79 -77.44
C MET A 1 -23.21 -41.19 -76.40
N ILE A 2 -22.91 -40.35 -75.40
CA ILE A 2 -22.12 -40.71 -74.21
C ILE A 2 -22.79 -40.08 -72.97
N ARG A 3 -23.04 -40.97 -72.02
CA ARG A 3 -23.60 -40.85 -70.65
C ARG A 3 -22.60 -40.09 -69.74
N LYS A 4 -22.87 -39.57 -68.54
CA LYS A 4 -24.00 -39.30 -67.64
C LYS A 4 -23.35 -38.56 -66.44
N ARG A 5 -24.17 -37.75 -65.75
CA ARG A 5 -24.15 -37.46 -64.30
C ARG A 5 -23.15 -36.42 -63.73
N LEU A 6 -23.76 -35.29 -63.40
CA LEU A 6 -23.52 -34.37 -62.28
C LEU A 6 -23.05 -35.06 -60.99
N LEU A 7 -22.17 -34.40 -60.22
CA LEU A 7 -22.04 -34.31 -58.75
C LEU A 7 -20.74 -33.51 -58.48
N ALA A 8 -20.80 -32.23 -58.10
CA ALA A 8 -21.04 -31.67 -56.77
C ALA A 8 -19.76 -31.51 -55.90
N ILE A 9 -19.40 -30.22 -55.69
CA ILE A 9 -19.03 -29.55 -54.43
C ILE A 9 -17.82 -30.10 -53.64
N ALA A 10 -16.77 -29.27 -53.54
CA ALA A 10 -16.33 -28.63 -52.28
C ALA A 10 -14.95 -28.01 -52.50
N ALA A 11 -14.90 -26.69 -52.68
CA ALA A 11 -13.64 -25.94 -52.69
C ALA A 11 -13.06 -25.92 -51.27
N MET A 12 -11.79 -26.31 -51.16
CA MET A 12 -11.01 -26.30 -49.93
C MET A 12 -10.87 -24.87 -49.41
N ALA A 13 -11.33 -24.62 -48.19
CA ALA A 13 -10.94 -23.46 -47.40
C ALA A 13 -10.43 -23.95 -46.04
N ALA A 14 -9.20 -24.47 -46.03
CA ALA A 14 -8.48 -24.72 -44.79
C ALA A 14 -7.96 -23.37 -44.26
N MET A 15 -8.80 -22.66 -43.51
CA MET A 15 -8.33 -21.54 -42.69
C MET A 15 -7.51 -22.12 -41.54
N ALA A 16 -6.19 -22.03 -41.66
CA ALA A 16 -5.27 -22.28 -40.56
C ALA A 16 -5.50 -21.22 -39.47
N PHE A 17 -6.27 -21.56 -38.45
CA PHE A 17 -6.32 -20.81 -37.20
C PHE A 17 -4.97 -20.98 -36.49
N GLY A 18 -4.08 -20.02 -36.67
CA GLY A 18 -2.88 -19.89 -35.85
C GLY A 18 -3.29 -19.53 -34.43
N THR A 19 -3.27 -20.49 -33.52
CA THR A 19 -3.38 -20.25 -32.09
C THR A 19 -2.11 -19.53 -31.62
N VAL A 20 -2.19 -18.21 -31.49
CA VAL A 20 -1.20 -17.45 -30.73
C VAL A 20 -1.39 -17.83 -29.26
N LEU A 21 -0.58 -18.77 -28.77
CA LEU A 21 -0.35 -18.96 -27.35
C LEU A 21 0.34 -17.69 -26.83
N ALA A 22 -0.46 -16.66 -26.53
CA ALA A 22 -0.01 -15.57 -25.69
C ALA A 22 0.31 -16.20 -24.33
N GLY A 23 1.60 -16.34 -24.03
CA GLY A 23 2.05 -16.84 -22.75
C GLY A 23 1.40 -16.00 -21.65
N ALA A 24 0.60 -16.64 -20.81
CA ALA A 24 0.19 -16.07 -19.55
C ALA A 24 1.48 -15.92 -18.72
N GLY A 25 2.13 -14.75 -18.83
CA GLY A 25 3.12 -14.34 -17.84
C GLY A 25 2.46 -14.34 -16.47
N PRO A 26 3.22 -14.50 -15.38
CA PRO A 26 2.67 -14.34 -14.04
C PRO A 26 1.99 -12.97 -13.98
N ALA A 27 0.70 -12.96 -13.62
CA ALA A 27 0.03 -11.73 -13.25
C ALA A 27 0.77 -11.21 -12.01
N GLN A 28 1.67 -10.26 -12.23
CA GLN A 28 2.28 -9.51 -11.14
C GLN A 28 1.13 -8.74 -10.50
N ALA A 29 0.68 -9.19 -9.33
CA ALA A 29 -0.25 -8.42 -8.54
C ALA A 29 0.41 -7.06 -8.29
N ALA A 30 -0.30 -6.00 -8.64
CA ALA A 30 0.19 -4.65 -8.38
C ALA A 30 0.24 -4.47 -6.86
N ALA A 31 1.36 -3.96 -6.35
CA ALA A 31 1.47 -3.58 -4.94
C ALA A 31 0.24 -2.74 -4.55
N THR A 32 -0.52 -3.22 -3.57
CA THR A 32 -1.76 -2.54 -3.15
C THR A 32 -1.35 -1.38 -2.26
N TRP A 33 -1.32 -0.17 -2.85
CA TRP A 33 -1.00 1.06 -2.16
C TRP A 33 -2.23 1.67 -1.50
N GLU A 34 -2.13 2.01 -0.22
CA GLU A 34 -3.22 2.55 0.59
C GLU A 34 -2.87 3.92 1.17
N GLU A 35 -3.78 4.88 1.03
CA GLU A 35 -3.64 6.21 1.61
C GLU A 35 -4.78 6.49 2.58
N ASN A 36 -4.47 6.85 3.82
CA ASN A 36 -5.47 7.16 4.83
C ASN A 36 -5.07 8.39 5.64
N TYR A 37 -6.07 9.04 6.20
CA TYR A 37 -5.89 10.18 7.08
C TYR A 37 -6.07 9.73 8.52
N ALA A 38 -5.13 10.12 9.37
CA ALA A 38 -5.16 9.78 10.77
C ALA A 38 -6.39 10.43 11.43
N VAL A 39 -7.04 9.68 12.33
CA VAL A 39 -8.12 10.18 13.17
C VAL A 39 -7.58 10.50 14.56
N GLN A 40 -8.16 11.51 15.21
CA GLN A 40 -7.74 11.93 16.54
C GLN A 40 -8.07 10.84 17.55
N ALA A 41 -7.13 10.55 18.44
CA ALA A 41 -7.32 9.59 19.51
C ALA A 41 -7.70 10.27 20.83
N SER A 42 -8.55 9.61 21.60
CA SER A 42 -8.81 9.95 23.01
C SER A 42 -7.85 9.24 23.97
N THR A 43 -7.05 8.29 23.48
CA THR A 43 -6.13 7.46 24.26
C THR A 43 -4.69 7.65 23.78
N THR A 44 -3.75 7.16 24.59
CA THR A 44 -2.32 7.19 24.27
C THR A 44 -1.82 5.79 23.96
N PRO A 45 -1.00 5.62 22.91
CA PRO A 45 -0.36 4.33 22.63
C PRO A 45 0.73 3.99 23.65
N SER A 46 1.08 2.71 23.70
CA SER A 46 2.22 2.16 24.43
C SER A 46 3.39 1.87 23.49
N SER A 47 4.60 1.82 24.05
CA SER A 47 5.83 1.39 23.34
C SER A 47 6.16 2.19 22.07
N CYS A 48 6.26 3.51 22.21
CA CYS A 48 6.49 4.40 21.08
C CYS A 48 7.91 4.94 20.99
N THR A 49 8.25 5.39 19.79
CA THR A 49 9.45 6.19 19.56
C THR A 49 9.13 7.64 19.87
N TYR A 50 9.99 8.26 20.69
CA TYR A 50 9.83 9.65 21.09
C TYR A 50 11.00 10.48 20.56
N THR A 51 10.69 11.52 19.80
CA THR A 51 11.67 12.47 19.29
C THR A 51 11.29 13.90 19.68
N THR A 52 12.11 14.88 19.32
CA THR A 52 11.78 16.30 19.54
C THR A 52 10.57 16.73 18.71
N TYR A 53 10.46 16.26 17.45
CA TYR A 53 9.50 16.77 16.48
C TYR A 53 8.21 15.95 16.38
N TYR A 54 8.29 14.65 16.65
CA TYR A 54 7.17 13.72 16.54
C TYR A 54 7.30 12.55 17.50
N ASN A 55 6.19 11.85 17.73
CA ASN A 55 6.21 10.49 18.25
C ASN A 55 5.45 9.57 17.30
N ALA A 56 5.84 8.30 17.26
CA ALA A 56 5.12 7.29 16.49
C ALA A 56 5.40 5.87 16.96
N CYS A 57 4.50 4.97 16.60
CA CYS A 57 4.58 3.54 16.89
C CYS A 57 3.65 2.75 15.98
N VAL A 58 4.03 1.50 15.74
CA VAL A 58 3.13 0.44 15.30
C VAL A 58 2.94 -0.46 16.50
N GLN A 59 1.71 -0.64 16.96
CA GLN A 59 1.45 -1.53 18.09
C GLN A 59 1.26 -2.96 17.58
N PRO A 60 1.90 -3.98 18.21
CA PRO A 60 1.69 -5.36 17.81
C PRO A 60 0.22 -5.77 17.97
N THR A 61 -0.34 -5.45 19.14
CA THR A 61 -1.75 -5.64 19.42
C THR A 61 -2.54 -4.40 19.01
N GLY A 62 -3.36 -4.51 17.97
CA GLY A 62 -4.33 -3.47 17.59
C GLY A 62 -4.13 -2.88 16.21
N GLU A 63 -3.13 -3.30 15.45
CA GLU A 63 -3.00 -2.95 14.02
C GLU A 63 -3.00 -1.43 13.73
N LEU A 64 -2.73 -0.62 14.77
CA LEU A 64 -2.80 0.83 14.69
C LEU A 64 -1.42 1.43 14.38
N LEU A 65 -1.42 2.32 13.39
CA LEU A 65 -0.30 3.19 13.08
C LEU A 65 -0.48 4.51 13.81
N TRP A 66 0.22 4.68 14.92
CA TRP A 66 0.12 5.85 15.78
C TRP A 66 1.13 6.92 15.41
N ILE A 67 0.66 8.18 15.41
CA ILE A 67 1.48 9.33 15.08
C ILE A 67 1.05 10.53 15.92
N LYS A 68 2.01 11.33 16.35
CA LYS A 68 1.78 12.60 17.05
C LYS A 68 2.79 13.62 16.57
N ASP A 69 2.28 14.74 16.09
CA ASP A 69 3.06 15.95 15.87
C ASP A 69 3.30 16.66 17.21
N LYS A 70 4.51 17.16 17.43
CA LYS A 70 4.90 17.83 18.68
C LYS A 70 5.25 19.30 18.51
N VAL A 71 5.34 19.81 17.28
CA VAL A 71 5.88 21.14 17.03
C VAL A 71 4.92 21.94 16.17
N LYS A 72 4.60 23.16 16.63
CA LYS A 72 3.72 24.08 15.90
C LYS A 72 4.50 24.91 14.88
N ASP A 73 5.01 24.28 13.83
CA ASP A 73 5.81 24.95 12.79
C ASP A 73 5.22 24.83 11.37
N GLY A 74 4.04 24.22 11.24
CA GLY A 74 3.36 24.05 9.95
C GLY A 74 4.00 22.95 9.09
N HIS A 75 4.91 22.16 9.65
CA HIS A 75 5.42 20.95 9.03
C HIS A 75 4.39 19.82 9.10
N ARG A 76 4.52 18.85 8.20
CA ARG A 76 3.64 17.68 8.15
C ARG A 76 4.39 16.46 8.67
N VAL A 77 3.71 15.65 9.46
CA VAL A 77 4.25 14.38 9.96
C VAL A 77 3.42 13.26 9.38
N ASN A 78 4.01 12.36 8.60
CA ASN A 78 3.31 11.22 8.01
C ASN A 78 3.98 9.92 8.44
N LEU A 79 3.25 8.81 8.38
CA LEU A 79 3.81 7.47 8.61
C LEU A 79 3.64 6.63 7.35
N SER A 80 4.76 6.35 6.69
CA SER A 80 4.84 5.43 5.56
C SER A 80 5.06 4.01 6.08
N TRP A 81 4.41 3.01 5.49
CA TRP A 81 4.54 1.61 5.88
C TRP A 81 4.51 0.67 4.68
N ARG A 82 5.08 -0.52 4.87
CA ARG A 82 5.03 -1.65 3.95
C ARG A 82 4.93 -2.92 4.77
N ASP A 83 3.95 -3.75 4.44
CA ASP A 83 3.91 -5.12 4.92
C ASP A 83 4.97 -5.91 4.15
N MET A 84 5.94 -6.48 4.87
CA MET A 84 7.06 -7.20 4.26
C MET A 84 6.68 -8.63 3.87
N ASP A 85 5.56 -9.13 4.39
CA ASP A 85 5.08 -10.50 4.17
C ASP A 85 3.85 -10.51 3.23
N SER A 86 3.46 -9.33 2.70
CA SER A 86 2.52 -9.18 1.59
C SER A 86 2.95 -8.08 0.61
N GLU A 87 2.09 -7.74 -0.35
CA GLU A 87 2.34 -6.65 -1.30
C GLU A 87 1.72 -5.31 -0.87
N ARG A 88 1.17 -5.25 0.35
CA ARG A 88 0.51 -4.04 0.86
C ARG A 88 1.53 -3.01 1.32
N GLY A 89 1.22 -1.74 1.04
CA GLY A 89 1.96 -0.61 1.57
C GLY A 89 1.11 0.64 1.56
N GLY A 90 1.58 1.70 2.19
CA GLY A 90 0.79 2.92 2.22
C GLY A 90 1.34 4.03 3.08
N ILE A 91 0.53 5.07 3.22
CA ILE A 91 0.81 6.26 4.03
C ILE A 91 -0.38 6.56 4.93
N CYS A 92 -0.09 6.81 6.21
CA CYS A 92 -0.99 7.46 7.15
C CYS A 92 -0.61 8.95 7.24
N TYR A 93 -1.47 9.82 6.72
CA TYR A 93 -1.28 11.27 6.75
C TYR A 93 -1.81 11.86 8.07
N ASN A 94 -0.98 12.57 8.83
CA ASN A 94 -1.46 13.34 9.98
C ASN A 94 -1.81 14.76 9.55
N THR A 95 -3.12 15.05 9.49
CA THR A 95 -3.64 16.38 9.18
C THR A 95 -4.17 17.13 10.40
N ILE A 96 -4.08 16.53 11.60
CA ILE A 96 -4.65 17.08 12.83
C ILE A 96 -3.70 18.11 13.47
N GLY A 97 -2.40 17.97 13.22
CA GLY A 97 -1.36 18.86 13.75
C GLY A 97 -1.15 18.71 15.26
N VAL A 98 -0.27 19.55 15.80
CA VAL A 98 0.18 19.48 17.21
C VAL A 98 -0.94 19.59 18.25
N ASP A 99 -1.95 20.42 18.01
CA ASP A 99 -3.04 20.69 18.96
C ASP A 99 -3.99 19.48 19.08
N GLY A 100 -3.99 18.58 18.09
CA GLY A 100 -4.76 17.33 18.09
C GLY A 100 -4.24 16.23 19.01
N GLY A 101 -2.98 16.32 19.45
CA GLY A 101 -2.36 15.28 20.25
C GLY A 101 -2.07 14.00 19.45
N TRP A 102 -2.44 12.84 20.01
CA TRP A 102 -2.22 11.55 19.32
C TRP A 102 -3.28 11.31 18.26
N ALA A 103 -2.86 10.74 17.15
CA ALA A 103 -3.71 10.31 16.05
C ALA A 103 -3.30 8.90 15.59
N TYR A 104 -4.20 8.19 14.92
CA TYR A 104 -3.88 6.90 14.34
C TYR A 104 -4.58 6.64 13.01
N CYS A 105 -3.98 5.78 12.20
CA CYS A 105 -4.69 5.06 11.14
C CYS A 105 -4.87 3.61 11.59
N ASN A 106 -6.11 3.12 11.50
CA ASN A 106 -6.37 1.70 11.71
C ASN A 106 -5.98 0.94 10.45
N LYS A 107 -5.25 -0.15 10.62
CA LYS A 107 -4.91 -1.08 9.57
C LYS A 107 -5.44 -2.44 9.97
N GLU A 108 -5.66 -3.30 9.00
CA GLU A 108 -6.01 -4.71 9.26
C GLU A 108 -4.78 -5.52 8.86
N PHE A 109 -3.73 -5.48 9.68
CA PHE A 109 -2.49 -6.20 9.38
C PHE A 109 -2.66 -7.66 9.82
N ALA A 110 -2.26 -8.60 8.96
CA ALA A 110 -2.29 -9.99 9.34
C ALA A 110 -1.31 -10.27 10.49
N GLU A 111 -1.77 -11.02 11.50
CA GLU A 111 -0.97 -11.41 12.66
C GLU A 111 0.27 -12.20 12.24
N GLY A 112 1.40 -11.92 12.89
CA GLY A 112 2.72 -12.45 12.59
C GLY A 112 3.48 -11.71 11.48
N HIS A 113 2.86 -10.73 10.80
CA HIS A 113 3.51 -10.01 9.71
C HIS A 113 4.54 -9.01 10.22
N ARG A 114 5.59 -8.81 9.43
CA ARG A 114 6.61 -7.80 9.66
C ARG A 114 6.23 -6.53 8.92
N ILE A 115 5.92 -5.49 9.67
CA ILE A 115 5.61 -4.18 9.13
C ILE A 115 6.87 -3.33 9.17
N ASN A 116 7.37 -2.97 7.99
CA ASN A 116 8.42 -1.97 7.84
C ASN A 116 7.79 -0.59 7.74
N TRP A 117 8.13 0.32 8.63
CA TRP A 117 7.50 1.63 8.71
C TRP A 117 8.52 2.73 9.01
N ARG A 118 8.18 3.96 8.63
CA ARG A 118 8.97 5.15 8.92
C ARG A 118 8.06 6.33 9.16
N VAL A 119 8.50 7.24 10.02
CA VAL A 119 7.91 8.58 10.08
C VAL A 119 8.65 9.47 9.10
N GLU A 120 7.90 10.32 8.42
CA GLU A 120 8.41 11.32 7.50
C GLU A 120 7.96 12.69 7.97
N TYR A 121 8.93 13.57 8.20
CA TYR A 121 8.66 14.94 8.58
C TYR A 121 9.01 15.87 7.43
N HIS A 122 8.01 16.60 6.97
CA HIS A 122 8.07 17.41 5.78
C HIS A 122 7.94 18.88 6.13
N ASP A 123 8.82 19.71 5.56
CA ASP A 123 8.67 21.15 5.67
C ASP A 123 7.39 21.65 4.98
N SER A 124 7.10 22.94 5.09
CA SER A 124 5.92 23.56 4.46
C SER A 124 5.94 23.51 2.92
N LYS A 125 7.09 23.24 2.30
CA LYS A 125 7.28 23.05 0.86
C LYS A 125 7.20 21.60 0.43
N GLY A 126 7.08 20.66 1.38
CA GLY A 126 7.01 19.22 1.15
C GLY A 126 8.35 18.51 1.15
N ASN A 127 9.47 19.19 1.46
CA ASN A 127 10.77 18.56 1.54
C ASN A 127 10.86 17.68 2.79
N ARG A 128 11.24 16.41 2.63
CA ARG A 128 11.45 15.50 3.76
C ARG A 128 12.74 15.87 4.48
N LEU A 129 12.62 16.32 5.73
CA LEU A 129 13.75 16.76 6.55
C LEU A 129 14.44 15.58 7.25
N PHE A 130 13.67 14.61 7.72
CA PHE A 130 14.20 13.39 8.30
C PHE A 130 13.20 12.23 8.15
N SER A 131 13.75 11.02 8.10
CA SER A 131 13.01 9.77 8.24
C SER A 131 13.96 8.67 8.69
N ASP A 132 13.41 7.68 9.38
CA ASP A 132 14.15 6.51 9.86
C ASP A 132 13.24 5.27 9.75
N TRP A 133 13.79 4.19 9.19
CA TRP A 133 13.03 2.95 8.95
C TRP A 133 13.13 2.02 10.15
N ARG A 134 12.00 1.42 10.50
CA ARG A 134 11.83 0.52 11.63
C ARG A 134 11.01 -0.68 11.20
N VAL A 135 11.25 -1.81 11.83
CA VAL A 135 10.46 -3.02 11.61
C VAL A 135 9.79 -3.42 12.92
N THR A 136 8.51 -3.75 12.84
CA THR A 136 7.71 -4.25 13.96
C THR A 136 6.97 -5.48 13.50
N VAL A 137 6.97 -6.54 14.32
CA VAL A 137 6.08 -7.69 14.11
C VAL A 137 4.75 -7.35 14.77
N VAL A 138 3.68 -7.45 14.00
CA VAL A 138 2.30 -7.30 14.47
C VAL A 138 1.66 -8.64 14.71
#